data_AF-A0A7S4HHH6-F1
#
_entry.id   AF-A0A7S4HHH6-F1
#
_cell.length_a   1.000
_cell.length_b   1.000
_cell.length_c   1.000
_cell.angle_alpha   90.00
_cell.angle_beta   90.00
_cell.angle_gamma   90.00
#
_symmetry.space_group_name_H-M   'P 1'
#
loop_
_entity.id
_entity.type
_entity.pdbx_description
1 polymer ?
#
loop_
_entity_poly.entity_id
_entity_poly.type
_entity_poly.pdbx_seq_one_letter_code
_entity_poly.pdbx_strand_id
1 'polypeptide(L)'
;ECEGGAMAGVGREAPPAAANTNADWEGWEVRERMMSYYEKNGDALLKIMVALEFGVLEEEQRSPCAAGLTSCGLFFLGSLPSVIPFAVVENTTTGLIAAGIATAATLFAVGGIKTWATRGGWLSAAMENFVIAGVGGAFAYGVGVGFDRVMRDES
;
A
#
# COMPACT_ATOMS: atom_id res chain seq x y z
N GLU A 1 -28.06 0.92 -58.69
CA GLU A 1 -27.77 1.89 -57.62
C GLU A 1 -26.79 1.28 -56.62
N CYS A 2 -25.60 1.90 -56.47
CA CYS A 2 -24.68 1.64 -55.37
C CYS A 2 -24.88 2.75 -54.33
N GLU A 3 -25.37 2.42 -53.13
CA GLU A 3 -25.27 3.31 -51.97
C GLU A 3 -24.27 2.72 -50.98
N GLY A 4 -23.00 3.05 -51.18
CA GLY A 4 -21.95 2.87 -50.20
C GLY A 4 -21.89 4.09 -49.30
N GLY A 5 -22.45 3.99 -48.11
CA GLY A 5 -22.32 4.99 -47.05
C GLY A 5 -20.86 5.18 -46.68
N ALA A 6 -20.28 6.29 -47.14
CA ALA A 6 -18.95 6.74 -46.78
C ALA A 6 -18.99 7.28 -45.34
N MET A 7 -18.69 6.40 -44.38
CA MET A 7 -18.28 6.79 -43.04
C MET A 7 -16.99 7.61 -43.18
N ALA A 8 -17.11 8.92 -42.96
CA ALA A 8 -16.02 9.88 -42.98
C ALA A 8 -14.97 9.48 -41.93
N GLY A 9 -13.89 8.86 -42.39
CA GLY A 9 -12.70 8.62 -41.59
C GLY A 9 -12.06 9.94 -41.20
N VAL A 10 -11.99 10.20 -39.88
CA VAL A 10 -11.12 11.20 -39.30
C VAL A 10 -9.68 10.92 -39.78
N GLY A 11 -8.97 11.99 -40.13
CA GLY A 11 -7.82 11.97 -41.04
C GLY A 11 -6.75 10.93 -40.73
N ARG A 12 -6.49 10.05 -41.71
CA ARG A 12 -5.21 9.34 -41.83
C ARG A 12 -4.10 10.39 -41.89
N GLU A 13 -3.28 10.48 -40.85
CA GLU A 13 -2.08 11.31 -40.88
C GLU A 13 -1.18 10.80 -42.00
N ALA A 14 -0.84 11.66 -42.97
CA ALA A 14 0.10 11.30 -44.01
C ALA A 14 1.48 11.00 -43.38
N PRO A 15 2.26 10.05 -43.94
CA PRO A 15 3.60 9.77 -43.45
C PRO A 15 4.44 11.05 -43.38
N PRO A 16 5.37 11.17 -42.41
CA PRO A 16 6.13 12.39 -42.21
C PRO A 16 6.92 12.70 -43.48
N ALA A 17 6.84 13.96 -43.95
CA ALA A 17 7.47 14.40 -45.20
C ALA A 17 9.02 14.23 -45.23
N ALA A 18 9.63 13.93 -44.09
CA ALA A 18 11.06 13.69 -43.92
C ALA A 18 11.45 12.19 -43.86
N ALA A 19 10.50 11.24 -43.96
CA ALA A 19 10.82 9.81 -44.01
C ALA A 19 11.59 9.49 -45.29
N ASN A 20 12.90 9.25 -45.15
CA ASN A 20 13.79 8.97 -46.28
C ASN A 20 14.56 7.65 -46.13
N THR A 21 14.46 7.00 -44.97
CA THR A 21 15.05 5.68 -44.71
C THR A 21 13.99 4.61 -44.47
N ASN A 22 14.33 3.34 -44.70
CA ASN A 22 13.42 2.21 -44.46
C ASN A 22 12.97 2.13 -42.98
N ALA A 23 13.85 2.51 -42.05
CA ALA A 23 13.52 2.53 -40.63
C ALA A 23 12.41 3.56 -40.29
N ASP A 24 12.38 4.69 -40.99
CA ASP A 24 11.34 5.72 -40.79
C ASP A 24 9.96 5.22 -41.23
N TRP A 25 9.92 4.48 -42.34
CA TRP A 25 8.69 3.88 -42.87
C TRP A 25 8.17 2.76 -41.97
N GLU A 26 9.05 1.86 -41.51
CA GLU A 26 8.68 0.80 -40.57
C GLU A 26 8.15 1.37 -39.24
N GLY A 27 8.79 2.43 -38.72
CA GLY A 27 8.34 3.11 -37.51
C GLY A 27 6.95 3.73 -37.64
N TRP A 28 6.66 4.37 -38.78
CA TRP A 28 5.33 4.95 -39.06
C TRP A 28 4.25 3.86 -39.19
N GLU A 29 4.54 2.75 -39.86
CA GLU A 29 3.58 1.64 -39.98
C GLU A 29 3.21 1.02 -38.63
N VAL A 30 4.19 0.86 -37.73
CA VAL A 30 3.96 0.33 -36.38
C VAL A 30 3.10 1.29 -35.56
N ARG A 31 3.38 2.61 -35.64
CA ARG A 31 2.58 3.63 -34.96
C ARG A 31 1.13 3.64 -35.47
N GLU A 32 0.92 3.61 -36.78
CA GLU A 32 -0.42 3.60 -37.38
C GLU A 32 -1.22 2.34 -36.99
N ARG A 33 -0.55 1.18 -36.96
CA ARG A 33 -1.15 -0.07 -36.46
C ARG A 33 -1.53 0.04 -34.99
N MET A 34 -0.69 0.62 -34.13
CA MET A 34 -1.03 0.84 -32.72
C MET A 34 -2.21 1.81 -32.56
N MET A 35 -2.18 2.95 -33.26
CA MET A 35 -3.26 3.94 -33.22
C MET A 35 -4.60 3.34 -33.68
N SER A 36 -4.62 2.65 -34.81
CA SER A 36 -5.85 1.99 -35.30
C SER A 36 -6.36 0.87 -34.39
N TYR A 37 -5.50 0.23 -33.60
CA TYR A 37 -5.91 -0.71 -32.54
C TYR A 37 -6.53 0.01 -31.33
N TYR A 38 -5.95 1.14 -30.91
CA TYR A 38 -6.48 1.95 -29.81
C TYR A 38 -7.77 2.69 -30.17
N GLU A 39 -7.92 3.15 -31.41
CA GLU A 39 -9.17 3.76 -31.90
C GLU A 39 -10.35 2.78 -31.82
N LYS A 40 -10.10 1.50 -32.12
CA LYS A 40 -11.11 0.44 -32.00
C LYS A 40 -11.38 0.03 -30.55
N ASN A 41 -10.48 0.33 -29.63
CA ASN A 41 -10.54 -0.06 -28.21
C ASN A 41 -10.24 1.13 -27.30
N GLY A 42 -10.99 2.22 -27.47
CA GLY A 42 -10.79 3.46 -26.70
C GLY A 42 -10.82 3.24 -25.18
N ASP A 43 -11.63 2.30 -24.70
CA ASP A 43 -11.69 1.92 -23.28
C ASP A 43 -10.36 1.37 -22.76
N ALA A 44 -9.62 0.63 -23.57
CA ALA A 44 -8.31 0.09 -23.18
C ALA A 44 -7.25 1.20 -23.10
N LEU A 45 -7.27 2.14 -24.05
CA LEU A 45 -6.37 3.29 -24.04
C LEU A 45 -6.65 4.18 -22.81
N LEU A 46 -7.92 4.45 -22.52
CA LEU A 46 -8.34 5.26 -21.38
C LEU A 46 -7.95 4.59 -20.06
N LYS A 47 -8.15 3.27 -19.92
CA LYS A 47 -7.69 2.50 -18.76
C LYS A 47 -6.18 2.56 -18.56
N ILE A 48 -5.38 2.48 -19.62
CA ILE A 48 -3.92 2.57 -19.55
C ILE A 48 -3.49 3.98 -19.13
N MET A 49 -4.09 5.04 -19.69
CA MET A 49 -3.78 6.42 -19.30
C MET A 49 -4.15 6.68 -17.84
N VAL A 50 -5.33 6.23 -17.38
CA VAL A 50 -5.74 6.33 -15.97
C VAL A 50 -4.79 5.54 -15.06
N ALA A 51 -4.39 4.33 -15.47
CA ALA A 51 -3.45 3.52 -14.70
C ALA A 51 -2.05 4.13 -14.63
N LEU A 52 -1.58 4.81 -15.69
CA LEU A 52 -0.28 5.49 -15.73
C LEU A 52 -0.30 6.84 -15.01
N GLU A 53 -1.38 7.61 -15.11
CA GLU A 53 -1.53 8.93 -14.49
C GLU A 53 -1.75 8.81 -12.98
N PHE A 54 -2.57 7.86 -12.55
CA PHE A 54 -2.90 7.68 -11.14
C PHE A 54 -2.13 6.53 -10.47
N GLY A 55 -1.36 5.74 -11.24
CA GLY A 55 -0.69 4.54 -10.72
C GLY A 55 -1.65 3.45 -10.23
N VAL A 56 -2.96 3.61 -10.48
CA VAL A 56 -4.00 2.69 -10.03
C VAL A 56 -4.29 1.74 -11.17
N LEU A 57 -3.66 0.56 -11.14
CA LEU A 57 -4.23 -0.57 -11.87
C LEU A 57 -5.57 -0.88 -11.19
N GLU A 58 -6.68 -0.83 -11.92
CA GLU A 58 -8.00 -1.31 -11.45
C GLU A 58 -8.01 -2.83 -11.14
N GLU A 59 -6.84 -3.48 -11.11
CA GLU A 59 -6.64 -4.80 -10.54
C GLU A 59 -6.75 -4.69 -9.01
N GLU A 60 -7.91 -5.13 -8.55
CA GLU A 60 -8.29 -5.27 -7.15
C GLU A 60 -8.67 -3.96 -6.47
N GLN A 61 -9.86 -3.46 -6.84
CA GLN A 61 -10.74 -2.72 -5.96
C GLN A 61 -11.04 -3.56 -4.70
N ARG A 62 -10.05 -3.76 -3.84
CA ARG A 62 -10.22 -4.34 -2.51
C ARG A 62 -11.12 -3.38 -1.77
N SER A 63 -12.36 -3.78 -1.53
CA SER A 63 -13.38 -2.84 -1.07
C SER A 63 -12.84 -2.02 0.11
N PRO A 64 -12.89 -0.68 0.05
CA PRO A 64 -12.27 0.19 1.06
C PRO A 64 -12.83 -0.10 2.45
N CYS A 65 -14.10 -0.53 2.51
CA CYS A 65 -14.74 -1.00 3.73
C CYS A 65 -14.10 -2.30 4.26
N ALA A 66 -13.83 -3.30 3.42
CA ALA A 66 -13.15 -4.52 3.88
C ALA A 66 -11.73 -4.22 4.35
N ALA A 67 -10.97 -3.39 3.64
CA ALA A 67 -9.63 -2.99 4.07
C ALA A 67 -9.65 -2.26 5.43
N GLY A 68 -10.61 -1.35 5.61
CA GLY A 68 -10.85 -0.67 6.88
C GLY A 68 -11.24 -1.62 8.00
N LEU A 69 -12.18 -2.54 7.76
CA LEU A 69 -12.63 -3.52 8.75
C LEU A 69 -11.50 -4.47 9.14
N THR A 70 -10.69 -4.94 8.19
CA THR A 70 -9.53 -5.78 8.49
C THR A 70 -8.49 -5.02 9.30
N SER A 71 -8.23 -3.75 8.97
CA SER A 71 -7.27 -2.93 9.72
C SER A 71 -7.76 -2.67 11.14
N CYS A 72 -9.05 -2.36 11.30
CA CYS A 72 -9.70 -2.18 12.60
C CYS A 72 -9.63 -3.46 13.43
N GLY A 73 -10.00 -4.61 12.85
CA GLY A 73 -9.93 -5.91 13.52
C GLY A 73 -8.50 -6.27 13.94
N LEU A 74 -7.52 -6.06 13.05
CA LEU A 74 -6.11 -6.31 13.36
C LEU A 74 -5.58 -5.38 14.46
N PHE A 75 -5.99 -4.11 14.46
CA PHE A 75 -5.60 -3.16 15.50
C PHE A 75 -6.21 -3.54 16.84
N PHE A 76 -7.50 -3.88 16.85
CA PHE A 76 -8.18 -4.34 18.05
C PHE A 76 -7.50 -5.58 18.62
N LEU A 77 -7.30 -6.61 17.80
CA LEU A 77 -6.60 -7.84 18.19
C LEU A 77 -5.15 -7.58 18.64
N GLY A 78 -4.44 -6.68 17.97
CA GLY A 78 -3.07 -6.31 18.31
C GLY A 78 -2.95 -5.56 19.64
N SER A 79 -4.02 -4.88 20.08
CA SER A 79 -4.04 -4.17 21.37
C SER A 79 -4.28 -5.09 22.58
N LEU A 80 -4.95 -6.23 22.37
CA LEU A 80 -5.35 -7.15 23.42
C LEU A 80 -4.19 -7.66 24.30
N PRO A 81 -3.03 -8.09 23.75
CA PRO A 81 -1.91 -8.58 24.57
C PRO A 81 -1.35 -7.53 25.54
N SER A 82 -1.51 -6.25 25.22
CA SER A 82 -1.06 -5.14 26.09
C SER A 82 -2.05 -4.88 27.22
N VAL A 83 -3.35 -5.04 26.97
CA VAL A 83 -4.42 -4.68 27.93
C VAL A 83 -4.84 -5.85 28.82
N ILE A 84 -4.89 -7.07 28.28
CA ILE A 84 -5.40 -8.26 29.01
C ILE A 84 -4.68 -8.50 30.35
N PRO A 85 -3.34 -8.39 30.46
CA PRO A 85 -2.66 -8.69 31.72
C PRO A 85 -3.04 -7.76 32.86
N PHE A 86 -3.39 -6.51 32.57
CA PHE A 86 -3.89 -5.56 33.57
C PHE A 86 -5.32 -5.87 34.04
N ALA A 87 -6.11 -6.59 33.25
CA ALA A 87 -7.46 -7.00 33.66
C ALA A 87 -7.44 -8.18 34.66
N VAL A 88 -6.35 -8.95 34.69
CA VAL A 88 -6.22 -10.16 35.52
C VAL A 88 -5.32 -9.94 36.74
N VAL A 89 -4.36 -9.02 36.65
CA VAL A 89 -3.37 -8.77 37.72
C VAL A 89 -3.67 -7.44 38.42
N GLU A 90 -3.99 -7.50 39.70
CA GLU A 90 -4.30 -6.31 40.53
C GLU A 90 -3.04 -5.47 40.84
N ASN A 91 -1.85 -6.07 40.83
CA ASN A 91 -0.61 -5.38 41.12
C ASN A 91 -0.03 -4.72 39.85
N THR A 92 0.03 -3.39 39.84
CA THR A 92 0.45 -2.57 38.69
C THR A 92 1.82 -2.98 38.13
N THR A 93 2.79 -3.28 38.99
CA THR A 93 4.16 -3.62 38.56
C THR A 93 4.20 -4.99 37.89
N THR A 94 3.52 -5.97 38.47
CA THR A 94 3.44 -7.33 37.91
C THR A 94 2.62 -7.34 36.62
N GLY A 95 1.53 -6.58 36.57
CA GLY A 95 0.71 -6.39 35.37
C GLY A 95 1.50 -5.77 34.22
N LEU A 96 2.34 -4.76 34.50
CA LEU A 96 3.18 -4.10 33.50
C LEU A 96 4.23 -5.05 32.91
N ILE A 97 4.90 -5.84 33.75
CA ILE A 97 5.90 -6.82 33.27
C ILE A 97 5.21 -7.90 32.43
N ALA A 98 4.07 -8.41 32.88
CA ALA A 98 3.30 -9.41 32.14
C ALA A 98 2.80 -8.86 30.79
N ALA A 99 2.30 -7.62 30.76
CA ALA A 99 1.91 -6.91 29.54
C ALA A 99 3.08 -6.70 28.59
N GLY A 100 4.26 -6.34 29.10
CA GLY A 100 5.47 -6.19 28.30
C GLY A 100 5.89 -7.50 27.63
N ILE A 101 5.91 -8.61 28.39
CA ILE A 101 6.26 -9.93 27.86
C ILE A 101 5.23 -10.40 26.82
N ALA A 102 3.94 -10.25 27.12
CA ALA A 102 2.86 -10.63 26.20
C ALA A 102 2.89 -9.82 24.89
N THR A 103 3.16 -8.51 25.00
CA THR A 103 3.32 -7.62 23.85
C THR A 103 4.55 -7.99 23.03
N ALA A 104 5.69 -8.24 23.68
CA ALA A 104 6.91 -8.69 23.00
C ALA A 104 6.68 -10.01 22.24
N ALA A 105 6.09 -11.01 22.88
CA ALA A 105 5.76 -12.29 22.24
C ALA A 105 4.85 -12.10 21.02
N THR A 106 3.85 -11.22 21.13
CA THR A 106 2.95 -10.92 20.01
C THR A 106 3.66 -10.21 18.87
N LEU A 107 4.53 -9.23 19.16
CA LEU A 107 5.33 -8.54 18.15
C LEU A 107 6.24 -9.50 17.38
N PHE A 108 6.86 -10.46 18.08
CA PHE A 108 7.64 -11.53 17.46
C PHE A 108 6.78 -12.42 16.55
N ALA A 109 5.59 -12.82 17.01
CA ALA A 109 4.66 -13.61 16.21
C ALA A 109 4.18 -12.87 14.94
N VAL A 110 3.79 -11.59 15.08
CA VAL A 110 3.38 -10.73 13.96
C VAL A 110 4.54 -10.51 12.98
N GLY A 111 5.76 -10.29 13.48
CA GLY A 111 6.97 -10.23 12.67
C GLY A 111 7.19 -11.51 11.86
N GLY A 112 6.92 -12.67 12.45
CA GLY A 112 6.98 -13.96 11.76
C GLY A 112 5.96 -14.14 10.66
N ILE A 113 4.71 -13.81 10.93
CA ILE A 113 3.65 -13.86 9.93
C ILE A 113 4.00 -12.95 8.74
N LYS A 114 4.49 -11.74 9.01
CA LYS A 114 4.93 -10.79 7.96
C LYS A 114 6.06 -11.38 7.11
N THR A 115 7.07 -12.02 7.72
CA THR A 115 8.21 -12.58 6.98
C THR A 115 7.85 -13.80 6.15
N TRP A 116 6.93 -14.63 6.65
CA TRP A 116 6.40 -15.76 5.92
C TRP A 116 5.67 -15.30 4.65
N ALA A 117 4.95 -14.18 4.72
CA ALA A 117 4.29 -13.57 3.57
C ALA A 117 5.27 -12.94 2.54
N THR A 118 6.43 -12.44 2.96
CA THR A 118 7.37 -11.70 2.08
C THR A 118 8.66 -12.45 1.73
N ARG A 119 8.84 -13.71 2.13
CA ARG A 119 10.07 -14.52 1.85
C ARG A 119 11.39 -13.86 2.33
N GLY A 120 11.33 -12.97 3.33
CA GLY A 120 12.50 -12.33 3.94
C GLY A 120 13.05 -13.09 5.15
N GLY A 121 14.27 -12.76 5.60
CA GLY A 121 14.88 -13.36 6.79
C GLY A 121 14.05 -13.07 8.05
N TRP A 122 13.45 -14.13 8.62
CA TRP A 122 12.49 -14.04 9.74
C TRP A 122 12.99 -13.21 10.92
N LEU A 123 14.23 -13.48 11.33
CA LEU A 123 14.83 -12.88 12.51
C LEU A 123 15.16 -11.39 12.30
N SER A 124 15.54 -10.98 11.08
CA SER A 124 15.86 -9.58 10.77
C SER A 124 14.64 -8.70 10.86
N ALA A 125 13.53 -9.10 10.23
CA ALA A 125 12.31 -8.30 10.24
C ALA A 125 11.61 -8.29 11.60
N ALA A 126 11.70 -9.38 12.37
CA ALA A 126 11.21 -9.40 13.75
C ALA A 126 12.00 -8.43 14.64
N MET A 127 13.33 -8.39 14.50
CA MET A 127 14.20 -7.44 15.21
C MET A 127 13.92 -5.99 14.82
N GLU A 128 13.76 -5.69 13.53
CA GLU A 128 13.40 -4.34 13.06
C GLU A 128 12.08 -3.86 13.68
N ASN A 129 11.03 -4.69 13.63
CA ASN A 129 9.74 -4.36 14.23
C ASN A 129 9.84 -4.19 15.75
N PHE A 130 10.61 -5.04 16.43
CA PHE A 130 10.82 -4.95 17.87
C PHE A 130 11.58 -3.68 18.26
N VAL A 131 12.61 -3.30 17.52
CA VAL A 131 13.37 -2.06 17.75
C VAL A 131 12.48 -0.84 17.55
N ILE A 132 11.68 -0.78 16.48
CA ILE A 132 10.74 0.32 16.23
C ILE A 132 9.72 0.43 17.37
N ALA A 133 9.15 -0.70 17.80
CA ALA A 133 8.20 -0.74 18.92
C ALA A 133 8.86 -0.33 20.24
N GLY A 134 10.08 -0.79 20.52
CA GLY A 134 10.84 -0.45 21.71
C GLY A 134 11.19 1.04 21.77
N VAL A 135 11.62 1.63 20.65
CA VAL A 135 11.87 3.07 20.55
C VAL A 135 10.58 3.87 20.78
N GLY A 136 9.47 3.46 20.13
CA GLY A 136 8.16 4.09 20.36
C GLY A 136 7.70 4.02 21.81
N GLY A 137 7.88 2.88 22.47
CA GLY A 137 7.59 2.69 23.89
C GLY A 137 8.46 3.58 24.79
N ALA A 138 9.75 3.71 24.50
CA ALA A 138 10.64 4.61 25.22
C ALA A 138 10.21 6.08 25.08
N PHE A 139 9.79 6.50 23.88
CA PHE A 139 9.21 7.83 23.66
C PHE A 139 7.93 8.04 24.48
N ALA A 140 7.01 7.06 24.47
CA ALA A 140 5.77 7.14 25.25
C ALA A 140 6.04 7.26 26.76
N TYR A 141 6.99 6.48 27.29
CA TYR A 141 7.42 6.58 28.69
C TYR A 141 8.03 7.96 28.99
N GLY A 142 8.88 8.47 28.09
CA GLY A 142 9.49 9.80 28.21
C GLY A 142 8.45 10.92 28.28
N VAL A 143 7.41 10.86 27.44
CA VAL A 143 6.28 11.81 27.48
C VAL A 143 5.52 11.69 28.81
N GLY A 144 5.25 10.47 29.28
CA GLY A 144 4.56 10.25 30.55
C GLY A 144 5.32 10.84 31.76
N VAL A 145 6.64 10.60 31.82
CA VAL A 145 7.49 11.18 32.87
C VAL A 145 7.62 12.70 32.73
N GLY A 146 7.66 13.23 31.49
CA GLY A 146 7.67 14.67 31.24
C GLY A 146 6.39 15.33 31.75
N PHE A 147 5.24 14.72 31.48
CA PHE A 147 3.94 15.19 31.95
C PHE A 147 3.83 15.16 33.48
N ASP A 148 4.30 14.08 34.13
CA ASP A 148 4.33 13.98 35.60
C ASP A 148 5.15 15.12 36.24
N ARG A 149 6.31 15.46 35.64
CA ARG A 149 7.12 16.58 36.12
C ARG A 149 6.44 17.94 35.98
N VAL A 150 5.70 18.18 34.89
CA VAL A 150 4.96 19.43 34.68
C VAL A 150 3.81 19.54 35.68
N MET A 151 3.02 18.49 35.87
CA MET A 151 1.90 18.52 36.82
C MET A 151 2.35 18.64 38.28
N ARG A 152 3.51 18.09 38.62
CA ARG A 152 4.07 18.16 39.97
C ARG A 152 4.66 19.52 40.33
N ASP A 153 4.93 20.38 39.34
CA ASP A 153 5.42 21.75 39.56
C ASP A 153 4.26 22.74 39.84
N GLU A 154 3.00 22.37 39.54
CA GLU A 154 1.79 23.16 39.82
C GLU A 154 1.11 22.84 41.17
N SER A 155 1.58 21.84 41.94
CA SER A 155 1.01 21.44 43.25
C SER A 155 1.91 21.77 44.43
#